data_AF-A0A1Q3R0U8-F1
#
_entry.id   AF-A0A1Q3R0U8-F1
#
_cell.length_a   1.000
_cell.length_b   1.000
_cell.length_c   1.000
_cell.angle_alpha   90.00
_cell.angle_beta   90.00
_cell.angle_gamma   90.00
#
_symmetry.space_group_name_H-M   'P 1'
#
loop_
_entity.id
_entity.type
_entity.pdbx_description
1 polymer ?
#
loop_
_entity_poly.entity_id
_entity_poly.type
_entity_poly.pdbx_seq_one_letter_code
_entity_poly.pdbx_strand_id
1 'polypeptide(L)'
;MPLPPMTRPIRLARCAAACLALAAMAAQAVGEDAARRFADEVVRAGDAGGRAFAVVDKPAATVWVFDRGGRLLDNSPVLLGQARGDVAPADIGTRPLSRVRPHEKVTSAGRYVTEPGRNHRGEDIVWLDYDAGLSMHRVRDVPGERRPERLRSPGTADKRISFGCINLPADFYDRVIDPLFGRATGVVYVLPETQPAVRLFRFLRGPSS
;
A
#
# COMPACT_ATOMS: atom_id res chain seq x y z
N MET A 1 24.63 -45.10 -35.82
CA MET A 1 23.42 -44.65 -35.09
C MET A 1 23.67 -43.25 -34.56
N PRO A 2 22.73 -42.30 -34.70
CA PRO A 2 23.01 -40.87 -34.63
C PRO A 2 23.07 -40.33 -33.19
N LEU A 3 23.86 -39.29 -32.99
CA LEU A 3 23.87 -38.45 -31.77
C LEU A 3 22.55 -37.66 -31.65
N PRO A 4 22.00 -37.47 -30.45
CA PRO A 4 20.83 -36.61 -30.26
C PRO A 4 21.23 -35.11 -30.34
N PRO A 5 20.36 -34.23 -30.88
CA PRO A 5 20.58 -32.79 -30.82
C PRO A 5 20.32 -32.27 -29.41
N MET A 6 21.33 -31.62 -28.83
CA MET A 6 21.16 -30.73 -27.68
C MET A 6 20.58 -29.39 -28.15
N THR A 7 19.29 -29.16 -27.94
CA THR A 7 18.71 -27.81 -27.99
C THR A 7 18.32 -27.39 -26.58
N ARG A 8 19.18 -26.58 -25.95
CA ARG A 8 18.95 -25.97 -24.63
C ARG A 8 17.93 -24.82 -24.76
N PRO A 9 16.78 -24.82 -24.05
CA PRO A 9 15.84 -23.69 -24.05
C PRO A 9 16.25 -22.54 -23.10
N ILE A 10 17.45 -22.61 -22.50
CA ILE A 10 17.86 -21.79 -21.35
C ILE A 10 18.02 -20.29 -21.67
N ARG A 11 18.25 -19.91 -22.93
CA ARG A 11 18.53 -18.50 -23.29
C ARG A 11 17.29 -17.60 -23.31
N LEU A 12 16.11 -18.11 -23.71
CA LEU A 12 14.89 -17.29 -23.81
C LEU A 12 14.29 -16.93 -22.44
N ALA A 13 14.29 -17.88 -21.49
CA ALA A 13 13.75 -17.65 -20.14
C ALA A 13 14.54 -16.59 -19.34
N ARG A 14 15.86 -16.49 -19.57
CA ARG A 14 16.74 -15.52 -18.92
C ARG A 14 16.52 -14.09 -19.42
N CYS A 15 16.24 -13.89 -20.71
CA CYS A 15 15.92 -12.58 -21.26
C CYS A 15 14.56 -12.06 -20.77
N ALA A 16 13.55 -12.93 -20.66
CA ALA A 16 12.22 -12.54 -20.16
C ALA A 16 12.25 -12.09 -18.69
N ALA A 17 12.99 -12.80 -17.83
CA ALA A 17 13.15 -12.42 -16.42
C ALA A 17 13.90 -11.09 -16.24
N ALA A 18 14.94 -10.83 -17.04
CA ALA A 18 15.67 -9.56 -17.02
C ALA A 18 14.80 -8.38 -17.48
N CYS A 19 14.00 -8.54 -18.52
CA CYS A 19 13.05 -7.51 -18.97
C CYS A 19 11.98 -7.22 -17.89
N LEU A 20 11.46 -8.25 -17.22
CA LEU A 20 10.47 -8.07 -16.15
C LEU A 20 11.06 -7.32 -14.95
N ALA A 21 12.30 -7.62 -14.57
CA ALA A 21 13.01 -6.93 -13.51
C ALA A 21 13.27 -5.46 -13.86
N LEU A 22 13.69 -5.16 -15.10
CA LEU A 22 13.93 -3.79 -15.55
C LEU A 22 12.63 -2.95 -15.56
N ALA A 23 11.53 -3.55 -16.03
CA ALA A 23 10.23 -2.91 -16.02
C ALA A 23 9.73 -2.62 -14.59
N ALA A 24 9.94 -3.55 -13.66
CA ALA A 24 9.62 -3.35 -12.25
C ALA A 24 10.45 -2.23 -11.62
N MET A 25 11.75 -2.15 -11.92
CA MET A 25 12.62 -1.07 -11.45
C MET A 25 12.18 0.30 -11.98
N ALA A 26 11.85 0.39 -13.28
CA ALA A 26 11.37 1.62 -13.88
C ALA A 26 10.03 2.07 -13.28
N ALA A 27 9.09 1.14 -13.08
CA ALA A 27 7.81 1.43 -12.42
C ALA A 27 8.02 1.92 -10.98
N GLN A 28 8.96 1.32 -10.25
CA GLN A 28 9.32 1.75 -8.91
C GLN A 28 9.88 3.18 -8.89
N ALA A 29 10.79 3.52 -9.82
CA ALA A 29 11.36 4.85 -9.92
C ALA A 29 10.29 5.92 -10.23
N VAL A 30 9.38 5.63 -11.17
CA VAL A 30 8.26 6.53 -11.48
C VAL A 30 7.33 6.71 -10.27
N GLY A 31 7.06 5.63 -9.54
CA GLY A 31 6.28 5.67 -8.31
C GLY A 31 6.96 6.49 -7.21
N GLU A 32 8.28 6.35 -7.07
CA GLU A 32 9.08 7.12 -6.12
C GLU A 32 9.01 8.61 -6.42
N ASP A 33 9.21 9.01 -7.68
CA ASP A 33 9.14 10.40 -8.11
C ASP A 33 7.75 11.00 -7.84
N ALA A 34 6.68 10.23 -8.11
CA ALA A 34 5.32 10.66 -7.82
C ALA A 34 5.08 10.82 -6.31
N ALA A 35 5.55 9.87 -5.49
CA ALA A 35 5.43 9.92 -4.04
C ALA A 35 6.23 11.08 -3.44
N ARG A 36 7.44 11.35 -3.94
CA ARG A 36 8.27 12.50 -3.54
C ARG A 36 7.60 13.83 -3.86
N ARG A 37 7.06 13.99 -5.08
CA ARG A 37 6.29 15.19 -5.44
C ARG A 37 5.09 15.40 -4.52
N PHE A 38 4.37 14.33 -4.18
CA PHE A 38 3.26 14.43 -3.23
C PHE A 38 3.76 14.80 -1.82
N ALA A 39 4.87 14.21 -1.37
CA ALA A 39 5.49 14.52 -0.08
C ALA A 39 5.94 15.98 0.02
N ASP A 40 6.51 16.54 -1.05
CA ASP A 40 6.88 17.97 -1.12
C ASP A 40 5.65 18.86 -0.92
N GLU A 41 4.52 18.53 -1.55
CA GLU A 41 3.26 19.27 -1.38
C GLU A 41 2.69 19.14 0.04
N VAL A 42 2.79 17.96 0.66
CA VAL A 42 2.39 17.74 2.07
C VAL A 42 3.21 18.62 3.01
N VAL A 43 4.54 18.68 2.82
CA VAL A 43 5.45 19.49 3.64
C VAL A 43 5.21 20.98 3.41
N ARG A 44 5.12 21.41 2.15
CA ARG A 44 4.87 22.80 1.76
C ARG A 44 3.57 23.33 2.35
N ALA A 45 2.53 22.50 2.40
CA ALA A 45 1.25 22.85 2.99
C ALA A 45 1.20 22.71 4.51
N GLY A 46 2.21 22.10 5.13
CA GLY A 46 2.19 21.73 6.55
C GLY A 46 1.09 20.72 6.90
N ASP A 47 0.57 19.97 5.92
CA ASP A 47 -0.66 19.20 6.06
C ASP A 47 -0.49 18.03 7.04
N ALA A 48 0.69 17.40 7.11
CA ALA A 48 0.99 16.37 8.11
C ALA A 48 1.16 16.95 9.54
N GLY A 49 1.19 18.28 9.68
CA GLY A 49 1.35 18.96 10.97
C GLY A 49 2.67 18.64 11.66
N GLY A 50 3.77 18.56 10.92
CA GLY A 50 5.11 18.27 11.44
C GLY A 50 5.34 16.83 11.89
N ARG A 51 4.46 15.89 11.53
CA ARG A 51 4.58 14.45 11.83
C ARG A 51 5.24 13.69 10.69
N ALA A 52 5.79 12.52 10.98
CA ALA A 52 6.11 11.54 9.94
C ALA A 52 4.82 11.14 9.20
N PHE A 53 4.95 10.82 7.92
CA PHE A 53 3.80 10.46 7.12
C PHE A 53 4.11 9.38 6.08
N ALA A 54 3.07 8.64 5.68
CA ALA A 54 3.18 7.65 4.63
C ALA A 54 2.21 7.96 3.47
N VAL A 55 2.61 7.59 2.26
CA VAL A 55 1.81 7.70 1.04
C VAL A 55 1.60 6.30 0.48
N VAL A 56 0.34 5.87 0.42
CA VAL A 56 -0.07 4.57 -0.13
C VAL A 56 -0.57 4.79 -1.55
N ASP A 57 0.19 4.33 -2.52
CA ASP A 57 -0.18 4.29 -3.94
C ASP A 57 -0.94 2.98 -4.20
N LYS A 58 -2.25 3.10 -4.41
CA LYS A 58 -3.10 1.93 -4.65
C LYS A 58 -2.83 1.26 -6.00
N PRO A 59 -2.76 1.98 -7.14
CA PRO A 59 -2.41 1.37 -8.42
C PRO A 59 -1.09 0.58 -8.41
N ALA A 60 -0.05 1.11 -7.77
CA ALA A 60 1.25 0.44 -7.63
C ALA A 60 1.28 -0.61 -6.51
N ALA A 61 0.31 -0.58 -5.58
CA ALA A 61 0.28 -1.39 -4.38
C ALA A 61 1.57 -1.24 -3.55
N THR A 62 1.99 0.01 -3.35
CA THR A 62 3.23 0.38 -2.65
C THR A 62 2.92 1.42 -1.58
N VAL A 63 3.59 1.31 -0.44
CA VAL A 63 3.66 2.38 0.57
C VAL A 63 5.03 3.02 0.55
N TRP A 64 5.06 4.34 0.64
CA TRP A 64 6.26 5.17 0.76
C TRP A 64 6.21 5.90 2.09
N VAL A 65 7.27 5.84 2.89
CA VAL A 65 7.30 6.41 4.24
C VAL A 65 8.30 7.55 4.29
N PHE A 66 7.87 8.69 4.83
CA PHE A 66 8.64 9.93 4.90
C PHE A 66 8.79 10.38 6.35
N ASP A 67 9.91 11.02 6.65
CA ASP A 67 10.05 11.75 7.90
C ASP A 67 9.26 13.06 7.87
N ARG A 68 9.25 13.79 8.99
CA ARG A 68 8.53 15.07 9.13
C ARG A 68 8.95 16.14 8.13
N GLY A 69 10.15 16.04 7.55
CA GLY A 69 10.68 16.97 6.56
C GLY A 69 10.45 16.54 5.12
N GLY A 70 9.72 15.43 4.88
CA GLY A 70 9.45 14.92 3.54
C GLY A 70 10.62 14.12 2.96
N ARG A 71 11.65 13.79 3.74
CA ARG A 71 12.71 12.90 3.27
C ARG A 71 12.20 11.46 3.27
N LEU A 72 12.33 10.78 2.13
CA LEU A 72 12.00 9.35 2.02
C LEU A 72 12.86 8.54 2.99
N LEU A 73 12.20 7.74 3.83
CA LEU A 73 12.81 6.84 4.80
C LEU A 73 12.92 5.42 4.24
N ASP A 74 11.80 4.88 3.76
CA ASP A 74 11.72 3.51 3.25
C ASP A 74 10.44 3.32 2.41
N ASN A 75 10.32 2.19 1.72
CA ASN A 75 9.14 1.81 0.96
C ASN A 75 8.94 0.29 0.94
N SER A 76 7.71 -0.16 0.66
CA SER A 76 7.40 -1.58 0.60
C SER A 76 6.19 -1.85 -0.30
N PRO A 77 6.13 -3.01 -1.00
CA PRO A 77 4.86 -3.52 -1.50
C PRO A 77 3.88 -3.74 -0.34
N VAL A 78 2.59 -3.62 -0.64
CA VAL A 78 1.50 -3.88 0.32
C VAL A 78 0.39 -4.70 -0.34
N LEU A 79 -0.38 -5.45 0.45
CA LEU A 79 -1.67 -5.97 -0.01
C LEU A 79 -2.77 -4.98 0.33
N LEU A 80 -3.70 -4.80 -0.60
CA LEU A 80 -4.81 -3.87 -0.53
C LEU A 80 -6.12 -4.62 -0.70
N GLY A 81 -7.22 -3.87 -0.57
CA GLY A 81 -8.57 -4.33 -0.85
C GLY A 81 -8.65 -5.04 -2.20
N GLN A 82 -9.39 -6.15 -2.24
CA GLN A 82 -9.62 -6.93 -3.45
C GLN A 82 -10.21 -6.10 -4.60
N ALA A 83 -11.10 -5.17 -4.28
CA ALA A 83 -11.71 -4.29 -5.26
C ALA A 83 -10.88 -3.02 -5.49
N ARG A 84 -10.93 -2.53 -6.72
CA ARG A 84 -10.51 -1.17 -7.05
C ARG A 84 -11.64 -0.21 -6.68
N GLY A 85 -11.29 0.91 -6.07
CA GLY A 85 -12.26 1.93 -5.66
C GLY A 85 -11.70 2.83 -4.58
N ASP A 86 -12.35 3.96 -4.30
CA ASP A 86 -11.89 4.96 -3.33
C ASP A 86 -12.72 5.02 -2.06
N VAL A 87 -13.92 4.46 -2.06
CA VAL A 87 -14.87 4.55 -0.95
C VAL A 87 -15.50 3.17 -0.74
N ALA A 88 -15.31 2.61 0.45
CA ALA A 88 -16.06 1.44 0.89
C ALA A 88 -17.46 1.85 1.40
N PRO A 89 -18.43 0.91 1.46
CA PRO A 89 -19.74 1.19 2.06
C PRO A 89 -19.62 1.75 3.48
N ALA A 90 -20.51 2.67 3.88
CA ALA A 90 -20.44 3.35 5.16
C ALA A 90 -20.53 2.40 6.37
N ASP A 91 -21.23 1.28 6.24
CA ASP A 91 -21.40 0.27 7.29
C ASP A 91 -20.31 -0.81 7.30
N ILE A 92 -19.29 -0.71 6.43
CA ILE A 92 -18.33 -1.80 6.18
C ILE A 92 -17.61 -2.30 7.44
N GLY A 93 -17.27 -1.40 8.37
CA GLY A 93 -16.55 -1.75 9.60
C GLY A 93 -17.39 -2.51 10.62
N THR A 94 -18.72 -2.43 10.53
CA THR A 94 -19.66 -3.15 11.43
C THR A 94 -20.25 -4.40 10.78
N ARG A 95 -20.07 -4.56 9.46
CA ARG A 95 -20.64 -5.67 8.71
C ARG A 95 -19.85 -6.96 8.95
N PRO A 96 -20.52 -8.11 9.22
CA PRO A 96 -19.85 -9.40 9.27
C PRO A 96 -19.08 -9.67 7.97
N LEU A 97 -17.82 -10.13 8.05
CA LEU A 97 -16.96 -10.35 6.88
C LEU A 97 -17.61 -11.29 5.85
N SER A 98 -18.41 -12.28 6.28
CA SER A 98 -19.14 -13.20 5.39
C SER A 98 -20.19 -12.51 4.51
N ARG A 99 -20.62 -11.29 4.86
CA ARG A 99 -21.59 -10.48 4.11
C ARG A 99 -20.93 -9.39 3.26
N VAL A 100 -19.61 -9.21 3.33
CA VAL A 100 -18.89 -8.24 2.51
C VAL A 100 -18.71 -8.83 1.11
N ARG A 101 -19.26 -8.15 0.10
CA ARG A 101 -19.22 -8.58 -1.29
C ARG A 101 -17.85 -8.25 -1.90
N PRO A 102 -17.40 -9.01 -2.93
CA PRO A 102 -16.10 -8.78 -3.54
C PRO A 102 -15.83 -7.34 -4.00
N HIS A 103 -16.82 -6.64 -4.54
CA HIS A 103 -16.67 -5.25 -5.01
C HIS A 103 -16.63 -4.21 -3.88
N GLU A 104 -17.00 -4.59 -2.65
CA GLU A 104 -17.01 -3.71 -1.48
C GLU A 104 -15.69 -3.77 -0.69
N LYS A 105 -14.83 -4.75 -1.01
CA LYS A 105 -13.52 -4.95 -0.37
C LYS A 105 -12.51 -3.90 -0.86
N VAL A 106 -12.73 -2.65 -0.49
CA VAL A 106 -11.98 -1.49 -0.97
C VAL A 106 -11.06 -0.96 0.14
N THR A 107 -9.81 -0.63 -0.20
CA THR A 107 -9.00 0.24 0.65
C THR A 107 -9.42 1.69 0.37
N SER A 108 -10.17 2.27 1.31
CA SER A 108 -10.66 3.65 1.19
C SER A 108 -9.51 4.64 1.04
N ALA A 109 -9.66 5.58 0.11
CA ALA A 109 -8.73 6.68 -0.10
C ALA A 109 -9.03 7.80 0.91
N GLY A 110 -7.98 8.48 1.38
CA GLY A 110 -8.15 9.53 2.38
C GLY A 110 -6.87 9.97 3.05
N ARG A 111 -7.02 10.90 4.00
CA ARG A 111 -5.97 11.34 4.92
C ARG A 111 -6.36 10.89 6.32
N TYR A 112 -5.51 10.09 6.94
CA TYR A 112 -5.78 9.46 8.22
C TYR A 112 -4.73 9.86 9.25
N VAL A 113 -5.17 10.28 10.43
CA VAL A 113 -4.28 10.38 11.59
C VAL A 113 -4.24 9.01 12.23
N THR A 114 -3.03 8.49 12.44
CA THR A 114 -2.85 7.11 12.92
C THR A 114 -3.11 6.98 14.41
N GLU A 115 -3.72 5.85 14.79
CA GLU A 115 -3.95 5.49 16.18
C GLU A 115 -3.39 4.09 16.49
N PRO A 116 -2.76 3.87 17.66
CA PRO A 116 -2.38 2.54 18.12
C PRO A 116 -3.61 1.65 18.31
N GLY A 117 -3.47 0.37 18.00
CA GLY A 117 -4.54 -0.59 18.17
C GLY A 117 -4.05 -1.99 18.47
N ARG A 118 -5.00 -2.83 18.87
CA ARG A 118 -4.84 -4.30 18.86
C ARG A 118 -6.02 -4.93 18.15
N ASN A 119 -5.75 -6.00 17.41
CA ASN A 119 -6.82 -6.81 16.84
C ASN A 119 -7.41 -7.78 17.88
N HIS A 120 -8.44 -8.54 17.48
CA HIS A 120 -9.10 -9.54 18.33
C HIS A 120 -8.20 -10.69 18.81
N ARG A 121 -7.00 -10.85 18.24
CA ARG A 121 -5.99 -11.84 18.65
C ARG A 121 -4.89 -11.23 19.53
N GLY A 122 -4.99 -9.94 19.85
CA GLY A 122 -4.02 -9.21 20.66
C GLY A 122 -2.79 -8.70 19.90
N GLU A 123 -2.72 -8.87 18.57
CA GLU A 123 -1.62 -8.32 17.76
C GLU A 123 -1.78 -6.81 17.63
N ASP A 124 -0.68 -6.09 17.77
CA ASP A 124 -0.59 -4.66 17.48
C ASP A 124 -0.87 -4.36 16.01
N ILE A 125 -1.66 -3.31 15.79
CA ILE A 125 -2.06 -2.79 14.48
C ILE A 125 -2.08 -1.26 14.55
N VAL A 126 -2.01 -0.62 13.38
CA VAL A 126 -2.24 0.83 13.27
C VAL A 126 -3.62 1.06 12.69
N TRP A 127 -4.50 1.70 13.45
CA TRP A 127 -5.79 2.15 12.94
C TRP A 127 -5.61 3.39 12.08
N LEU A 128 -6.28 3.39 10.92
CA LEU A 128 -6.44 4.58 10.08
C LEU A 128 -7.84 5.16 10.24
N ASP A 129 -8.84 4.27 10.30
CA ASP A 129 -10.23 4.58 10.58
C ASP A 129 -10.83 3.39 11.33
N TYR A 130 -11.08 3.58 12.63
CA TYR A 130 -11.58 2.52 13.51
C TYR A 130 -13.00 2.10 13.12
N ASP A 131 -13.89 3.08 12.88
CA ASP A 131 -15.29 2.84 12.58
C ASP A 131 -15.48 2.15 11.22
N ALA A 132 -14.62 2.45 10.25
CA ALA A 132 -14.58 1.77 8.96
C ALA A 132 -13.80 0.44 8.99
N GLY A 133 -13.18 0.07 10.11
CA GLY A 133 -12.34 -1.13 10.22
C GLY A 133 -11.09 -1.09 9.32
N LEU A 134 -10.59 0.10 8.98
CA LEU A 134 -9.42 0.30 8.14
C LEU A 134 -8.15 0.39 9.00
N SER A 135 -7.22 -0.53 8.77
CA SER A 135 -5.94 -0.57 9.50
C SER A 135 -4.77 -0.95 8.60
N MET A 136 -3.57 -0.64 9.08
CA MET A 136 -2.31 -1.20 8.61
C MET A 136 -1.86 -2.30 9.58
N HIS A 137 -1.51 -3.47 9.06
CA HIS A 137 -1.01 -4.57 9.90
C HIS A 137 -0.11 -5.53 9.13
N ARG A 138 0.63 -6.36 9.86
CA ARG A 138 1.48 -7.43 9.30
C ARG A 138 0.65 -8.37 8.42
N VAL A 139 1.22 -8.80 7.30
CA VAL A 139 0.63 -9.84 6.46
C VAL A 139 0.48 -11.13 7.28
N ARG A 140 -0.66 -11.78 7.17
CA ARG A 140 -0.95 -13.07 7.81
C ARG A 140 -1.04 -14.15 6.74
N ASP A 141 -0.58 -15.35 7.07
CA ASP A 141 -0.82 -16.50 6.22
C ASP A 141 -2.23 -17.04 6.46
N VAL A 142 -3.10 -16.83 5.48
CA VAL A 142 -4.49 -17.29 5.50
C VAL A 142 -4.58 -18.48 4.54
N PRO A 143 -5.04 -19.66 5.01
CA PRO A 143 -5.13 -20.86 4.18
C PRO A 143 -5.83 -20.60 2.85
N GLY A 144 -5.19 -21.02 1.75
CA GLY A 144 -5.71 -20.84 0.39
C GLY A 144 -5.52 -19.44 -0.21
N GLU A 145 -5.13 -18.44 0.58
CA GLU A 145 -4.90 -17.08 0.09
C GLU A 145 -3.45 -16.77 -0.27
N ARG A 146 -2.45 -17.56 0.16
CA ARG A 146 -1.04 -17.36 -0.28
C ARG A 146 -0.60 -15.89 -0.18
N ARG A 147 -1.01 -15.19 0.89
CA ARG A 147 -0.79 -13.74 1.04
C ARG A 147 0.71 -13.39 1.06
N PRO A 148 1.59 -14.17 1.74
CA PRO A 148 3.02 -13.91 1.67
C PRO A 148 3.61 -14.03 0.26
N GLU A 149 3.13 -14.97 -0.55
CA GLU A 149 3.56 -15.16 -1.96
C GLU A 149 3.06 -14.01 -2.82
N ARG A 150 1.78 -13.64 -2.67
CA ARG A 150 1.17 -12.49 -3.33
C ARG A 150 1.96 -11.23 -3.07
N LEU A 151 2.36 -10.99 -1.81
CA LEU A 151 3.13 -9.82 -1.41
C LEU A 151 4.53 -9.79 -2.05
N ARG A 152 5.15 -10.95 -2.28
CA ARG A 152 6.47 -11.08 -2.93
C ARG A 152 6.42 -11.07 -4.46
N SER A 153 5.25 -11.30 -5.05
CA SER A 153 5.15 -11.34 -6.52
C SER A 153 5.41 -9.95 -7.14
N PRO A 154 5.86 -9.86 -8.40
CA PRO A 154 6.02 -8.57 -9.07
C PRO A 154 4.69 -7.94 -9.51
N GLY A 155 3.61 -8.73 -9.63
CA GLY A 155 2.33 -8.25 -10.15
C GLY A 155 1.53 -7.44 -9.12
N THR A 156 1.02 -6.28 -9.53
CA THR A 156 0.12 -5.45 -8.68
C THR A 156 -1.27 -6.07 -8.53
N ALA A 157 -1.73 -6.84 -9.53
CA ALA A 157 -3.00 -7.57 -9.45
C ALA A 157 -3.02 -8.59 -8.31
N ASP A 158 -1.89 -9.27 -8.05
CA ASP A 158 -1.77 -10.23 -6.96
C ASP A 158 -1.92 -9.58 -5.57
N LYS A 159 -1.70 -8.27 -5.49
CA LYS A 159 -1.79 -7.50 -4.24
C LYS A 159 -3.21 -7.14 -3.85
N ARG A 160 -4.21 -7.48 -4.66
CA ARG A 160 -5.63 -7.20 -4.43
C ARG A 160 -6.32 -8.39 -3.80
N ILE A 161 -6.40 -8.42 -2.47
CA ILE A 161 -6.94 -9.58 -1.75
C ILE A 161 -7.62 -9.26 -0.42
N SER A 162 -7.22 -8.18 0.26
CA SER A 162 -7.75 -7.88 1.59
C SER A 162 -9.21 -7.43 1.54
N PHE A 163 -9.83 -7.28 2.70
CA PHE A 163 -11.17 -6.69 2.83
C PHE A 163 -11.14 -5.16 2.86
N GLY A 164 -9.96 -4.55 2.82
CA GLY A 164 -9.76 -3.10 2.86
C GLY A 164 -8.50 -2.70 3.62
N CYS A 165 -8.13 -3.46 4.65
CA CYS A 165 -6.89 -3.24 5.41
C CYS A 165 -5.64 -3.30 4.50
N ILE A 166 -4.62 -2.55 4.87
CA ILE A 166 -3.32 -2.52 4.21
C ILE A 166 -2.42 -3.55 4.89
N ASN A 167 -1.95 -4.57 4.17
CA ASN A 167 -1.11 -5.63 4.75
C ASN A 167 0.34 -5.47 4.32
N LEU A 168 1.26 -5.50 5.28
CA LEU A 168 2.67 -5.18 5.08
C LEU A 168 3.58 -6.38 5.43
N PRO A 169 4.80 -6.47 4.89
CA PRO A 169 5.79 -7.43 5.40
C PRO A 169 6.00 -7.20 6.90
N ALA A 170 6.08 -8.28 7.69
CA ALA A 170 6.23 -8.18 9.14
C ALA A 170 7.45 -7.34 9.54
N ASP A 171 8.59 -7.64 8.94
CA ASP A 171 9.85 -6.89 9.10
C ASP A 171 9.73 -5.38 8.82
N PHE A 172 9.05 -5.01 7.73
CA PHE A 172 8.86 -3.60 7.38
C PHE A 172 7.91 -2.92 8.36
N TYR A 173 6.87 -3.64 8.78
CA TYR A 173 5.96 -3.16 9.80
C TYR A 173 6.71 -2.88 11.12
N ASP A 174 7.49 -3.83 11.61
CA ASP A 174 8.18 -3.74 12.90
C ASP A 174 9.27 -2.66 12.92
N ARG A 175 10.02 -2.51 11.82
CA ARG A 175 11.14 -1.56 11.75
C ARG A 175 10.72 -0.15 11.38
N VAL A 176 9.64 0.01 10.61
CA VAL A 176 9.27 1.32 10.02
C VAL A 176 7.89 1.75 10.47
N ILE A 177 6.86 0.90 10.32
CA ILE A 177 5.48 1.33 10.56
C ILE A 177 5.18 1.49 12.05
N ASP A 178 5.46 0.47 12.86
CA ASP A 178 5.15 0.49 14.29
C ASP A 178 5.84 1.67 15.01
N PRO A 179 7.15 1.96 14.83
CA PRO A 179 7.78 3.11 15.48
C PRO A 179 7.18 4.47 15.10
N LEU A 180 6.76 4.65 13.85
CA LEU A 180 6.32 5.95 13.32
C LEU A 180 4.80 6.18 13.41
N PHE A 181 4.01 5.11 13.40
CA PHE A 181 2.55 5.16 13.28
C PHE A 181 1.81 4.31 14.33
N GLY A 182 2.49 3.35 14.97
CA GLY A 182 1.93 2.53 16.05
C GLY A 182 2.29 3.04 17.44
N ARG A 183 3.54 3.46 17.65
CA ARG A 183 4.04 4.01 18.94
C ARG A 183 4.08 5.53 18.96
N ALA A 184 3.96 6.15 17.79
CA ALA A 184 3.87 7.58 17.59
C ALA A 184 2.69 7.89 16.67
N THR A 185 2.14 9.09 16.79
CA THR A 185 1.10 9.56 15.88
C THR A 185 1.75 10.12 14.62
N GLY A 186 1.49 9.47 13.49
CA GLY A 186 1.78 9.97 12.15
C GLY A 186 0.52 10.20 11.31
N VAL A 187 0.70 10.53 10.03
CA VAL A 187 -0.38 10.70 9.05
C VAL A 187 -0.20 9.72 7.89
N VAL A 188 -1.26 9.07 7.45
CA VAL A 188 -1.25 8.18 6.28
C VAL A 188 -2.17 8.75 5.21
N TYR A 189 -1.61 9.00 4.04
CA TYR A 189 -2.33 9.40 2.84
C TYR A 189 -2.52 8.18 1.96
N VAL A 190 -3.78 7.74 1.80
CA VAL A 190 -4.12 6.71 0.81
C VAL A 190 -4.58 7.41 -0.45
N LEU A 191 -3.77 7.35 -1.51
CA LEU A 191 -4.04 8.03 -2.77
C LEU A 191 -5.22 7.39 -3.50
N PRO A 192 -6.14 8.18 -4.08
CA PRO A 192 -7.25 7.63 -4.82
C PRO A 192 -6.83 7.01 -6.16
N GLU A 193 -7.63 6.07 -6.65
CA GLU A 193 -7.39 5.35 -7.91
C GLU A 193 -8.56 5.40 -8.90
N THR A 194 -9.71 5.95 -8.50
CA THR A 194 -10.88 6.17 -9.36
C THR A 194 -11.29 7.64 -9.46
N GLN A 195 -10.82 8.48 -8.53
CA GLN A 195 -11.04 9.92 -8.55
C GLN A 195 -9.72 10.72 -8.51
N PRO A 196 -9.69 11.96 -9.01
CA PRO A 196 -8.52 12.83 -8.90
C PRO A 196 -8.12 13.12 -7.44
N ALA A 197 -6.83 13.05 -7.14
CA ALA A 197 -6.26 13.33 -5.80
C ALA A 197 -6.68 14.70 -5.23
N VAL A 198 -6.78 15.71 -6.09
CA VAL A 198 -7.27 17.07 -5.81
C VAL A 198 -8.69 17.14 -5.19
N ARG A 199 -9.52 16.09 -5.35
CA ARG A 199 -10.81 16.02 -4.65
C ARG A 199 -10.65 15.74 -3.16
N LEU A 200 -9.65 14.94 -2.76
CA LEU A 200 -9.39 14.56 -1.37
C LEU A 200 -8.40 15.49 -0.69
N PHE A 201 -7.35 15.89 -1.41
CA PHE A 201 -6.23 16.64 -0.86
C PHE A 201 -6.27 18.07 -1.40
N ARG A 202 -6.95 18.96 -0.67
CA ARG A 202 -7.16 20.35 -1.09
C ARG A 202 -5.86 21.13 -1.27
N PHE A 203 -4.80 20.77 -0.54
CA PHE A 203 -3.48 21.41 -0.64
C PHE A 203 -2.83 21.25 -2.02
N LEU A 204 -3.29 20.29 -2.84
CA LEU A 204 -2.84 20.11 -4.22
C LEU A 204 -3.40 21.14 -5.22
N ARG A 205 -4.36 21.99 -4.82
CA ARG A 205 -5.01 22.95 -5.74
C ARG A 205 -4.16 24.19 -6.05
N GLY A 206 -2.99 24.32 -5.43
CA GLY A 206 -2.24 25.58 -5.43
C GLY A 206 -2.98 26.69 -4.64
N PRO A 207 -2.32 27.84 -4.38
CA PRO A 207 -3.03 29.00 -3.86
C PRO A 207 -4.13 29.41 -4.86
N SER A 208 -5.34 29.66 -4.36
CA SER A 208 -6.39 30.27 -5.17
C SER A 208 -5.95 31.69 -5.49
N SER A 209 -5.76 31.99 -6.78
CA SER A 209 -5.51 33.34 -7.28
C SER A 209 -6.63 34.31 -6.91
#